data_AF-A0A0N4YH26-F1
#
_entry.id   AF-A0A0N4YH26-F1
#
_cell.length_a   1.000
_cell.length_b   1.000
_cell.length_c   1.000
_cell.angle_alpha   90.00
_cell.angle_beta   90.00
_cell.angle_gamma   90.00
#
_symmetry.space_group_name_H-M   'P 1'
#
loop_
_entity.id
_entity.type
_entity.pdbx_description
1 polymer ?
#
loop_
_entity_poly.entity_id
_entity_poly.type
_entity_poly.pdbx_seq_one_letter_code
_entity_poly.pdbx_strand_id
1 'polypeptide(L)'
;MRARVLAAALLLVSTVVFYFWISVISKAPPDIRSDNISPQKEVCQGFQSRLEQVRNATFNTAPFDRSHLLPPFINYDEQFHIAPNYRIQVCRIPKVMSTLLDAISCYITNSKEFNSGNRAISKTRKVTRLCRDQTIACNLTAALSAVKPPRRQIALIRHPIERFLSGFVDKCIKLMSPMKSE
;
A
#
# COMPACT_ATOMS: atom_id res chain seq x y z
N MET A 1 -47.67 18.38 36.73
CA MET A 1 -46.30 18.91 36.49
C MET A 1 -45.17 17.90 36.73
N ARG A 2 -45.25 17.00 37.75
CA ARG A 2 -44.18 16.03 38.06
C ARG A 2 -43.81 15.05 36.94
N ALA A 3 -44.79 14.54 36.17
CA ALA A 3 -44.54 13.56 35.09
C ALA A 3 -43.72 14.12 33.91
N ARG A 4 -43.86 15.41 33.58
CA ARG A 4 -43.13 16.05 32.48
C ARG A 4 -41.66 16.32 32.83
N VAL A 5 -41.37 16.54 34.11
CA VAL A 5 -40.00 16.73 34.62
C VAL A 5 -39.23 15.40 34.62
N LEU A 6 -39.89 14.30 34.98
CA LEU A 6 -39.31 12.95 34.92
C LEU A 6 -38.97 12.51 33.48
N ALA A 7 -39.84 12.78 32.51
CA ALA A 7 -39.59 12.46 31.11
C ALA A 7 -38.41 13.26 30.51
N ALA A 8 -38.30 14.55 30.85
CA ALA A 8 -37.18 15.39 30.41
C ALA A 8 -35.84 14.95 31.02
N ALA A 9 -35.85 14.53 32.30
CA ALA A 9 -34.67 14.01 32.97
C ALA A 9 -34.18 12.68 32.35
N LEU A 10 -35.09 11.78 31.99
CA LEU A 10 -34.77 10.51 31.32
C LEU A 10 -34.14 10.71 29.94
N LEU A 11 -34.63 11.68 29.16
CA LEU A 11 -34.07 12.03 27.85
C LEU A 11 -32.66 12.63 27.97
N LEU A 12 -32.42 13.49 28.98
CA LEU A 12 -31.09 14.06 29.25
C LEU A 12 -30.08 13.00 29.71
N VAL A 13 -30.51 12.03 30.52
CA VAL A 13 -29.64 10.91 30.91
C VAL A 13 -29.30 10.04 29.70
N SER A 14 -30.28 9.76 28.84
CA SER A 14 -30.06 8.98 27.62
C SER A 14 -29.07 9.65 26.65
N THR A 15 -29.19 10.96 26.42
CA THR A 15 -28.26 11.68 25.54
C THR A 15 -26.85 11.74 26.12
N VAL A 16 -26.70 11.97 27.43
CA VAL A 16 -25.39 11.97 28.09
C VAL A 16 -24.72 10.60 28.02
N VAL A 17 -25.48 9.51 28.24
CA VAL A 17 -24.97 8.14 28.10
C VAL A 17 -24.56 7.85 26.65
N PHE A 18 -25.33 8.30 25.67
CA PHE A 18 -25.03 8.12 24.26
C PHE A 18 -23.77 8.91 23.84
N TYR A 19 -23.64 10.16 24.29
CA TYR A 19 -22.44 10.98 24.08
C TYR A 19 -21.20 10.38 24.77
N PHE A 20 -21.37 9.84 25.97
CA PHE A 20 -20.29 9.15 26.68
C PHE A 20 -19.84 7.90 25.91
N TRP A 21 -20.77 7.06 25.45
CA TRP A 21 -20.46 5.87 24.63
C TRP A 21 -19.82 6.23 23.29
N ILE A 22 -20.30 7.25 22.58
CA ILE A 22 -19.66 7.74 21.36
C ILE A 22 -18.24 8.23 21.68
N SER A 23 -18.03 8.96 22.79
CA SER A 23 -16.70 9.44 23.16
C SER A 23 -15.73 8.32 23.53
N VAL A 24 -16.23 7.24 24.14
CA VAL A 24 -15.43 6.04 24.49
C VAL A 24 -15.04 5.27 23.23
N ILE A 25 -15.98 5.07 22.30
CA ILE A 25 -15.71 4.37 21.03
C ILE A 25 -14.80 5.21 20.11
N SER A 26 -14.97 6.55 20.09
CA SER A 26 -14.16 7.45 19.26
C SER A 26 -12.72 7.61 19.74
N LYS A 27 -12.44 7.32 21.02
CA LYS A 27 -11.12 7.46 21.62
C LYS A 27 -10.30 6.18 21.63
N ALA A 28 -10.85 5.04 21.22
CA ALA A 28 -10.01 3.87 20.95
C ALA A 28 -9.18 4.19 19.69
N PRO A 29 -7.86 4.45 19.80
CA PRO A 29 -7.05 4.47 18.60
C PRO A 29 -7.13 3.06 17.99
N PRO A 30 -7.17 2.92 16.66
CA PRO A 30 -6.90 1.63 16.07
C PRO A 30 -5.46 1.28 16.45
N ASP A 31 -5.33 0.44 17.48
CA ASP A 31 -4.06 -0.02 18.00
C ASP A 31 -3.52 -1.03 16.98
N ILE A 32 -3.00 -0.53 15.86
CA ILE A 32 -2.06 -1.27 15.01
C ILE A 32 -0.71 -1.17 15.70
N ARG A 33 -0.63 -1.63 16.94
CA ARG A 33 0.62 -1.83 17.65
C ARG A 33 1.07 -3.23 17.35
N SER A 34 2.04 -3.33 16.45
CA SER A 34 2.80 -4.55 16.23
C SER A 34 3.67 -4.82 17.47
N ASP A 35 3.10 -5.44 18.50
CA ASP A 35 3.79 -5.73 19.77
C ASP A 35 4.82 -6.88 19.70
N ASN A 36 5.21 -7.32 18.51
CA ASN A 36 6.34 -8.23 18.33
C ASN A 36 7.56 -7.50 17.75
N ILE A 37 8.22 -6.67 18.57
CA ILE A 37 9.50 -6.02 18.23
C ILE A 37 10.68 -7.01 18.32
N SER A 38 10.48 -8.21 18.86
CA SER A 38 11.55 -9.20 19.09
C SER A 38 12.00 -9.96 17.82
N PRO A 39 11.14 -10.48 16.93
CA PRO A 39 11.60 -11.27 15.77
C PRO A 39 12.25 -10.41 14.68
N GLN A 40 11.85 -9.15 14.56
CA GLN A 40 12.31 -8.27 13.48
C GLN A 40 13.70 -7.68 13.76
N LYS A 41 14.08 -7.55 15.04
CA LYS A 41 15.40 -7.05 15.44
C LYS A 41 16.52 -8.04 15.11
N GLU A 42 16.22 -9.34 15.14
CA GLU A 42 17.16 -10.42 14.81
C GLU A 42 17.39 -10.51 13.29
N VAL A 43 16.33 -10.35 12.48
CA VAL A 43 16.41 -10.34 11.01
C VAL A 43 17.26 -9.18 10.46
N CYS A 44 17.35 -8.07 11.19
CA CYS A 44 18.12 -6.89 10.79
C CYS A 44 19.61 -6.94 11.21
N GLN A 45 20.03 -7.93 12.03
CA GLN A 45 21.45 -8.05 12.39
C GLN A 45 22.29 -8.42 11.17
N GLY A 46 23.35 -7.63 10.91
CA GLY A 46 24.24 -7.82 9.77
C GLY A 46 23.67 -7.36 8.42
N PHE A 47 22.45 -6.81 8.35
CA PHE A 47 21.89 -6.27 7.12
C PHE A 47 22.80 -5.23 6.48
N GLN A 48 23.30 -4.27 7.29
CA GLN A 48 24.20 -3.23 6.80
C GLN A 48 25.51 -3.80 6.26
N SER A 49 26.11 -4.77 6.98
CA SER A 49 27.33 -5.44 6.51
C SER A 49 27.12 -6.13 5.16
N ARG A 50 26.00 -6.84 4.98
CA ARG A 50 25.66 -7.49 3.70
C ARG A 50 25.37 -6.46 2.60
N LEU A 51 24.69 -5.37 2.94
CA LEU A 51 24.41 -4.27 2.02
C LEU A 51 25.71 -3.67 1.47
N GLU A 52 26.68 -3.42 2.35
CA GLU A 52 28.01 -2.94 1.97
C GLU A 52 28.79 -3.96 1.14
N GLN A 53 28.71 -5.26 1.46
CA GLN A 53 29.30 -6.30 0.62
C GLN A 53 28.69 -6.34 -0.79
N VAL A 54 27.38 -6.12 -0.91
CA VAL A 54 26.70 -6.04 -2.21
C VAL A 54 27.11 -4.78 -2.97
N ARG A 55 27.21 -3.62 -2.30
CA ARG A 55 27.69 -2.36 -2.90
C ARG A 55 29.11 -2.45 -3.41
N ASN A 56 29.99 -3.06 -2.63
CA ASN A 56 31.42 -3.20 -2.93
C ASN A 56 31.74 -4.44 -3.77
N ALA A 57 30.73 -5.18 -4.24
CA ALA A 57 30.89 -6.40 -5.01
C ALA A 57 31.81 -7.45 -4.32
N THR A 58 31.74 -7.56 -2.99
CA THR A 58 32.44 -8.58 -2.20
C THR A 58 31.52 -9.68 -1.69
N PHE A 59 30.20 -9.52 -1.88
CA PHE A 59 29.22 -10.54 -1.51
C PHE A 59 29.44 -11.82 -2.33
N ASN A 60 29.56 -12.97 -1.65
CA ASN A 60 29.74 -14.26 -2.30
C ASN A 60 28.45 -14.68 -3.01
N THR A 61 28.53 -14.87 -4.33
CA THR A 61 27.38 -15.27 -5.17
C THR A 61 27.43 -16.72 -5.63
N ALA A 62 28.43 -17.50 -5.21
CA ALA A 62 28.55 -18.90 -5.61
C ALA A 62 27.25 -19.68 -5.30
N PRO A 63 26.81 -20.59 -6.20
CA PRO A 63 27.50 -21.07 -7.39
C PRO A 63 27.29 -20.21 -8.65
N PHE A 64 26.65 -19.05 -8.53
CA PHE A 64 26.28 -18.22 -9.67
C PHE A 64 27.40 -17.24 -10.06
N ASP A 65 27.72 -17.20 -11.35
CA ASP A 65 28.57 -16.16 -11.93
C ASP A 65 27.87 -14.80 -11.81
N ARG A 66 28.56 -13.84 -11.18
CA ARG A 66 28.09 -12.48 -10.96
C ARG A 66 27.80 -11.75 -12.27
N SER A 67 28.52 -12.05 -13.35
CA SER A 67 28.32 -11.41 -14.66
C SER A 67 26.91 -11.67 -15.22
N HIS A 68 26.29 -12.79 -14.82
CA HIS A 68 24.96 -13.22 -15.24
C HIS A 68 23.85 -12.80 -14.25
N LEU A 69 24.20 -12.14 -13.14
CA LEU A 69 23.24 -11.68 -12.16
C LEU A 69 22.75 -10.27 -12.49
N LEU A 70 21.51 -9.98 -12.09
CA LEU A 70 20.99 -8.62 -12.13
C LEU A 70 21.84 -7.74 -11.19
N PRO A 71 22.33 -6.57 -11.66
CA PRO A 71 23.10 -5.68 -10.81
C PRO A 71 22.25 -5.21 -9.62
N PRO A 72 22.86 -5.06 -8.42
CA PRO A 72 22.14 -4.56 -7.26
C PRO A 72 21.85 -3.06 -7.39
N PHE A 73 20.87 -2.58 -6.63
CA PHE A 73 20.52 -1.15 -6.52
C PHE A 73 20.22 -0.46 -7.86
N ILE A 74 19.75 -1.20 -8.86
CA ILE A 74 19.21 -0.56 -10.06
C ILE A 74 18.05 0.35 -9.68
N ASN A 75 18.05 1.55 -10.24
CA ASN A 75 16.86 2.38 -10.25
C ASN A 75 15.84 1.68 -11.13
N TYR A 76 14.89 1.02 -10.46
CA TYR A 76 13.74 0.44 -11.13
C TYR A 76 12.71 1.53 -11.43
N ASP A 77 11.60 1.15 -12.05
CA ASP A 77 10.47 2.02 -12.38
C ASP A 77 9.97 2.80 -11.15
N GLU A 78 10.16 4.13 -11.18
CA GLU A 78 9.69 5.05 -10.16
C GLU A 78 8.29 5.53 -10.50
N GLN A 79 7.29 5.06 -9.75
CA GLN A 79 5.91 5.46 -9.97
C GLN A 79 5.21 5.77 -8.65
N PHE A 80 4.34 6.77 -8.68
CA PHE A 80 3.58 7.21 -7.51
C PHE A 80 2.13 7.40 -7.90
N HIS A 81 1.22 6.76 -7.16
CA HIS A 81 -0.18 7.14 -7.24
C HIS A 81 -0.38 8.46 -6.52
N ILE A 82 -1.02 9.41 -7.18
CA ILE A 82 -1.30 10.73 -6.64
C ILE A 82 -2.80 10.93 -6.49
N ALA A 83 -3.21 11.46 -5.35
CA ALA A 83 -4.58 11.89 -5.09
C ALA A 83 -4.55 13.28 -4.44
N PRO A 84 -4.35 14.36 -5.24
CA PRO A 84 -4.18 15.72 -4.73
C PRO A 84 -5.34 16.17 -3.82
N ASN A 85 -6.58 15.84 -4.20
CA ASN A 85 -7.79 16.18 -3.45
C ASN A 85 -7.81 15.59 -2.03
N TYR A 86 -7.11 14.48 -1.81
CA TYR A 86 -7.00 13.81 -0.51
C TYR A 86 -5.64 14.04 0.16
N ARG A 87 -4.75 14.80 -0.49
CA ARG A 87 -3.37 15.03 -0.06
C ARG A 87 -2.59 13.74 0.20
N ILE A 88 -2.81 12.72 -0.63
CA ILE A 88 -2.16 11.41 -0.54
C ILE A 88 -1.26 11.20 -1.76
N GLN A 89 -0.05 10.72 -1.49
CA GLN A 89 0.79 10.07 -2.50
C GLN A 89 1.17 8.68 -2.02
N VAL A 90 1.15 7.69 -2.91
CA VAL A 90 1.51 6.31 -2.59
C VAL A 90 2.61 5.84 -3.53
N CYS A 91 3.73 5.37 -2.98
CA CYS A 91 4.80 4.77 -3.77
C CYS A 91 4.31 3.45 -4.38
N ARG A 92 4.34 3.37 -5.70
CA ARG A 92 3.87 2.22 -6.46
C ARG A 92 5.02 1.23 -6.66
N ILE A 93 5.30 0.47 -5.62
CA ILE A 93 6.30 -0.60 -5.69
C ILE A 93 5.69 -1.82 -6.38
N PRO A 94 6.32 -2.40 -7.40
CA PRO A 94 5.76 -3.58 -8.06
C PRO A 94 5.81 -4.82 -7.18
N LYS A 95 4.78 -5.68 -7.33
CA LYS A 95 4.67 -6.99 -6.67
C LYS A 95 4.40 -6.99 -5.17
N VAL A 96 4.21 -5.82 -4.56
CA VAL A 96 3.72 -5.67 -3.18
C VAL A 96 2.21 -5.40 -3.16
N MET A 97 1.44 -6.25 -3.85
CA MET A 97 0.00 -6.04 -4.11
C MET A 97 -0.29 -4.79 -4.95
N SER A 98 0.63 -4.42 -5.85
CA SER A 98 0.50 -3.23 -6.71
C SER A 98 -0.79 -3.19 -7.54
N THR A 99 -1.35 -4.34 -7.94
CA THR A 99 -2.66 -4.39 -8.64
C THR A 99 -3.82 -3.95 -7.77
N LEU A 100 -3.80 -4.32 -6.49
CA LEU A 100 -4.81 -3.89 -5.53
C LEU A 100 -4.69 -2.37 -5.29
N LEU A 101 -3.45 -1.90 -5.15
CA LEU A 101 -3.19 -0.47 -4.99
C LEU A 101 -3.64 0.34 -6.21
N ASP A 102 -3.36 -0.13 -7.43
CA ASP A 102 -3.84 0.49 -8.67
C ASP A 102 -5.39 0.65 -8.65
N ALA A 103 -6.11 -0.37 -8.16
CA ALA A 103 -7.57 -0.35 -8.07
C ALA A 103 -8.09 0.61 -6.99
N ILE A 104 -7.47 0.62 -5.80
CA ILE A 104 -7.80 1.53 -4.71
C ILE A 104 -7.57 2.98 -5.15
N SER A 105 -6.42 3.29 -5.75
CA SER A 105 -6.12 4.63 -6.22
C SER A 105 -7.10 5.11 -7.28
N CYS A 106 -7.46 4.25 -8.24
CA CYS A 106 -8.51 4.53 -9.23
C CYS A 106 -9.88 4.81 -8.59
N TYR A 107 -10.27 4.04 -7.57
CA TYR A 107 -11.52 4.28 -6.85
C TYR A 107 -11.50 5.63 -6.13
N ILE A 108 -10.39 6.00 -5.49
CA ILE A 108 -10.26 7.27 -4.78
C ILE A 108 -10.38 8.46 -5.73
N THR A 109 -9.82 8.36 -6.94
CA THR A 109 -9.76 9.49 -7.87
C THR A 109 -10.97 9.56 -8.80
N ASN A 110 -11.54 8.43 -9.20
CA ASN A 110 -12.64 8.31 -10.16
C ASN A 110 -13.81 7.46 -9.63
N SER A 111 -14.22 7.67 -8.37
CA SER A 111 -15.23 6.85 -7.68
C SER A 111 -16.56 6.73 -8.45
N LYS A 112 -17.02 7.80 -9.10
CA LYS A 112 -18.27 7.80 -9.89
C LYS A 112 -18.20 6.81 -11.06
N GLU A 113 -17.13 6.87 -11.85
CA GLU A 113 -16.93 5.98 -13.00
C GLU A 113 -16.63 4.54 -12.57
N PHE A 114 -15.91 4.39 -11.46
CA PHE A 114 -15.65 3.08 -10.86
C PHE A 114 -16.96 2.40 -10.45
N ASN A 115 -17.87 3.13 -9.79
CA ASN A 115 -19.15 2.63 -9.31
C ASN A 115 -20.15 2.39 -10.46
N SER A 116 -20.23 3.29 -11.44
CA SER A 116 -21.14 3.12 -12.58
C SER A 116 -20.83 1.88 -13.41
N GLY A 117 -19.57 1.45 -13.44
CA GLY A 117 -19.15 0.20 -14.08
C GLY A 117 -19.42 -1.08 -13.28
N ASN A 118 -20.14 -1.02 -12.14
CA ASN A 118 -20.35 -2.16 -11.22
C ASN A 118 -19.04 -2.89 -10.86
N ARG A 119 -17.94 -2.14 -10.73
CA ARG A 119 -16.60 -2.70 -10.48
C ARG A 119 -16.40 -2.93 -8.99
N ALA A 120 -15.62 -3.95 -8.68
CA ALA A 120 -15.16 -4.22 -7.32
C ALA A 120 -13.64 -4.21 -7.28
N ILE A 121 -13.08 -3.59 -6.24
CA ILE A 121 -11.64 -3.56 -5.99
C ILE A 121 -11.06 -5.00 -6.00
N SER A 122 -11.75 -5.93 -5.36
CA SER A 122 -11.37 -7.35 -5.28
C SER A 122 -11.39 -8.10 -6.63
N LYS A 123 -12.13 -7.61 -7.63
CA LYS A 123 -12.26 -8.23 -8.95
C LYS A 123 -11.32 -7.61 -10.00
N THR A 124 -10.51 -6.62 -9.62
CA THR A 124 -9.69 -5.87 -10.58
C THR A 124 -8.49 -6.68 -11.05
N ARG A 125 -8.38 -6.90 -12.37
CA ARG A 125 -7.22 -7.52 -13.04
C ARG A 125 -6.39 -6.46 -13.77
N LYS A 126 -5.13 -6.79 -14.10
CA LYS A 126 -4.23 -5.90 -14.88
C LYS A 126 -4.84 -5.43 -16.21
N VAL A 127 -5.56 -6.31 -16.90
CA VAL A 127 -6.11 -6.07 -18.24
C VAL A 127 -7.40 -5.23 -18.19
N THR A 128 -8.14 -5.27 -17.08
CA THR A 128 -9.46 -4.64 -16.95
C THR A 128 -9.43 -3.31 -16.20
N ARG A 129 -8.27 -2.62 -16.19
CA ARG A 129 -8.08 -1.39 -15.40
C ARG A 129 -8.72 -0.20 -16.10
N LEU A 130 -9.63 0.46 -15.38
CA LEU A 130 -10.34 1.64 -15.83
C LEU A 130 -9.42 2.87 -15.90
N CYS A 131 -8.77 3.22 -14.79
CA CYS A 131 -7.98 4.44 -14.67
C CYS A 131 -6.52 4.28 -15.12
N ARG A 132 -6.27 3.69 -16.30
CA ARG A 132 -4.91 3.44 -16.77
C ARG A 132 -4.12 4.77 -16.83
N ASP A 133 -3.08 4.85 -16.02
CA ASP A 133 -2.08 5.93 -15.96
C ASP A 133 -2.58 7.37 -15.67
N GLN A 134 -3.89 7.57 -15.44
CA GLN A 134 -4.50 8.90 -15.23
C GLN A 134 -4.05 9.61 -13.94
N THR A 135 -3.53 8.87 -12.96
CA THR A 135 -3.15 9.42 -11.64
C THR A 135 -1.82 8.85 -11.16
N ILE A 136 -0.87 8.75 -12.10
CA ILE A 136 0.49 8.26 -11.84
C ILE A 136 1.48 9.40 -12.13
N ALA A 137 2.35 9.67 -11.16
CA ALA A 137 3.56 10.47 -11.36
C ALA A 137 4.76 9.54 -11.56
N CYS A 138 5.55 9.76 -12.61
CA CYS A 138 6.65 8.88 -13.03
C CYS A 138 7.99 9.15 -12.32
N ASN A 139 8.00 10.01 -11.31
CA ASN A 139 9.14 10.22 -10.43
C ASN A 139 8.68 10.93 -9.15
N LEU A 140 9.57 10.92 -8.15
CA LEU A 140 9.27 11.54 -6.85
C LEU A 140 8.96 13.03 -7.01
N THR A 141 9.79 13.79 -7.71
CA THR A 141 9.63 15.24 -7.89
C THR A 141 8.25 15.62 -8.44
N ALA A 142 7.77 14.92 -9.48
CA ALA A 142 6.44 15.12 -10.04
C ALA A 142 5.34 14.82 -9.02
N ALA A 143 5.50 13.76 -8.21
CA ALA A 143 4.57 13.44 -7.13
C ALA A 143 4.54 14.53 -6.04
N LEU A 144 5.71 15.03 -5.63
CA LEU A 144 5.84 16.11 -4.65
C LEU A 144 5.16 17.40 -5.14
N SER A 145 5.33 17.72 -6.43
CA SER A 145 4.72 18.91 -7.06
C SER A 145 3.21 18.77 -7.21
N ALA A 146 2.72 17.57 -7.53
CA ALA A 146 1.29 17.30 -7.71
C ALA A 146 0.51 17.31 -6.39
N VAL A 147 1.13 16.88 -5.29
CA VAL A 147 0.48 16.80 -3.97
C VAL A 147 1.18 17.76 -3.01
N LYS A 148 0.62 18.96 -2.83
CA LYS A 148 1.21 20.00 -1.96
C LYS A 148 1.09 19.65 -0.47
N PRO A 149 2.00 20.13 0.41
CA PRO A 149 1.89 19.98 1.86
C PRO A 149 0.60 20.63 2.43
N PRO A 150 0.05 20.11 3.55
CA PRO A 150 0.46 18.90 4.26
C PRO A 150 0.00 17.64 3.52
N ARG A 151 0.86 16.63 3.38
CA ARG A 151 0.59 15.43 2.58
C ARG A 151 0.97 14.14 3.28
N ARG A 152 0.21 13.08 3.02
CA ARG A 152 0.48 11.73 3.52
C ARG A 152 1.21 10.94 2.45
N GLN A 153 2.35 10.38 2.83
CA GLN A 153 3.17 9.53 1.97
C GLN A 153 3.03 8.10 2.46
N ILE A 154 2.58 7.21 1.58
CA ILE A 154 2.28 5.82 1.94
C ILE A 154 3.15 4.89 1.09
N ALA A 155 3.69 3.86 1.70
CA ALA A 155 4.31 2.74 1.01
C ALA A 155 3.73 1.44 1.57
N LEU A 156 3.22 0.58 0.69
CA LEU A 156 2.82 -0.76 1.06
C LEU A 156 4.02 -1.68 0.87
N ILE A 157 4.37 -2.43 1.91
CA ILE A 157 5.48 -3.38 1.88
C ILE A 157 4.90 -4.79 2.04
N ARG A 158 5.45 -5.73 1.29
CA ARG A 158 5.15 -7.16 1.40
C ARG A 158 6.41 -7.90 1.81
N HIS A 159 6.26 -9.07 2.42
CA HIS A 159 7.38 -9.93 2.75
C HIS A 159 8.32 -10.12 1.53
N PRO A 160 9.65 -9.93 1.66
CA PRO A 160 10.57 -9.92 0.52
C PRO A 160 10.52 -11.20 -0.32
N ILE A 161 10.41 -12.37 0.33
CA ILE A 161 10.30 -13.67 -0.33
C ILE A 161 9.04 -13.74 -1.21
N GLU A 162 7.89 -13.30 -0.70
CA GLU A 162 6.65 -13.33 -1.47
C GLU A 162 6.67 -12.35 -2.65
N ARG A 163 7.28 -11.17 -2.46
CA ARG A 163 7.50 -10.21 -3.55
C ARG A 163 8.38 -10.82 -4.62
N PHE A 164 9.48 -11.47 -4.23
CA PHE A 164 10.41 -12.15 -5.14
C PHE A 164 9.69 -13.24 -5.93
N LEU A 165 8.98 -14.17 -5.26
CA LEU A 165 8.23 -15.24 -5.93
C LEU A 165 7.20 -14.68 -6.90
N SER A 166 6.45 -13.64 -6.53
CA SER A 166 5.46 -13.00 -7.41
C SER A 166 6.11 -12.32 -8.63
N GLY A 167 7.32 -11.78 -8.46
CA GLY A 167 8.13 -11.23 -9.55
C GLY A 167 8.66 -12.31 -10.47
N PHE A 168 9.32 -13.32 -9.91
CA PHE A 168 9.92 -14.44 -10.63
C PHE A 168 8.88 -15.22 -11.46
N VAL A 169 7.73 -15.56 -10.87
CA VAL A 169 6.66 -16.27 -11.60
C VAL A 169 6.14 -15.42 -12.77
N ASP A 170 5.98 -14.11 -12.59
CA ASP A 170 5.45 -13.21 -13.63
C ASP A 170 6.43 -12.97 -14.77
N LYS A 171 7.74 -12.93 -14.47
CA LYS A 171 8.77 -12.56 -15.45
C LYS A 171 9.47 -13.77 -16.06
N CYS A 172 9.67 -14.83 -15.30
CA CYS A 172 10.44 -15.99 -15.75
C CYS A 172 9.52 -17.14 -16.14
N ILE A 173 8.47 -17.46 -15.36
CA ILE A 173 7.64 -18.65 -15.67
C ILE A 173 6.54 -18.32 -16.69
N LYS A 174 5.76 -17.26 -16.45
CA LYS A 174 4.61 -16.93 -17.30
C LYS A 174 5.00 -16.43 -18.69
N LEU A 175 6.12 -15.73 -18.83
CA LEU A 175 6.62 -15.28 -20.13
C LEU A 175 7.27 -16.43 -20.95
N MET A 176 7.66 -17.54 -20.30
CA MET A 176 8.18 -18.74 -20.97
C MET A 176 7.09 -19.77 -21.30
N SER A 177 5.86 -19.56 -20.83
CA SER A 177 4.72 -20.40 -21.22
C SER A 177 4.23 -19.93 -22.60
N PRO A 178 4.17 -20.80 -23.63
CA PRO A 178 3.60 -20.41 -24.91
C PRO A 178 2.17 -19.89 -24.67
N MET A 179 1.83 -18.76 -25.30
CA MET A 179 0.46 -18.29 -25.35
C MET A 179 -0.40 -19.43 -25.89
N LYS A 180 -1.18 -20.09 -25.01
CA LYS A 180 -2.31 -20.88 -25.47
C LYS A 180 -3.29 -19.88 -26.07
N SER A 181 -3.33 -19.86 -27.40
CA SER A 181 -4.42 -19.28 -28.17
C SER A 181 -5.67 -20.08 -27.87
N GLU A 182 -6.62 -19.45 -27.20
CA GLU A 182 -8.03 -19.86 -27.18
C GLU A 182 -8.85 -18.69 -27.72
#